data_AF-A0A7C6N664-F1
#
_entry.id   AF-A0A7C6N664-F1
#
_cell.length_a   1.000
_cell.length_b   1.000
_cell.length_c   1.000
_cell.angle_alpha   90.00
_cell.angle_beta   90.00
_cell.angle_gamma   90.00
#
_symmetry.space_group_name_H-M   'P 1'
#
loop_
_entity.id
_entity.type
_entity.pdbx_description
1 polymer ?
#
loop_
_entity_poly.entity_id
_entity_poly.type
_entity_poly.pdbx_seq_one_letter_code
_entity_poly.pdbx_strand_id
1 'polypeptide(L)'
;MKKFWSFLIMLLFVVGLVACGGGGGGNGGGGNGGDGGNGGGNDEIKLNRVGFDGKGMKVIIKVYPKYEHDPSDPDYSGTYRQQRYQHLTNVEKAYKIDIEYVDYTDSEPWGPDRAQAIENGHINGSRIGDIYQIASEWIPKLAKAHAIAPLYDPAKDEGYFEKYGYEQAKVLSDISSYKKLVYGYIPGQSRPDYFMYFNADLV
;
A
#
# COMPACT_ATOMS: atom_id res chain seq x y z
N MET A 1 -22.07 5.34 0.34
CA MET A 1 -21.24 4.25 -0.22
C MET A 1 -20.06 4.74 -1.03
N LYS A 2 -20.22 5.57 -2.09
CA LYS A 2 -19.07 6.12 -2.86
C LYS A 2 -18.03 6.90 -2.02
N LYS A 3 -18.49 7.68 -1.03
CA LYS A 3 -17.63 8.45 -0.11
C LYS A 3 -16.78 7.59 0.85
N PHE A 4 -17.28 6.40 1.21
CA PHE A 4 -16.60 5.46 2.10
C PHE A 4 -15.45 4.75 1.38
N TRP A 5 -15.70 4.30 0.14
CA TRP A 5 -14.67 3.70 -0.72
C TRP A 5 -13.56 4.68 -1.12
N SER A 6 -13.91 5.95 -1.42
CA SER A 6 -12.90 6.98 -1.68
C SER A 6 -12.02 7.31 -0.47
N PHE A 7 -12.53 7.12 0.74
CA PHE A 7 -11.81 7.36 1.97
C PHE A 7 -10.84 6.21 2.31
N LEU A 8 -11.32 4.96 2.22
CA LEU A 8 -10.54 3.75 2.47
C LEU A 8 -9.26 3.66 1.63
N ILE A 9 -9.36 4.09 0.38
CA ILE A 9 -8.27 4.04 -0.60
C ILE A 9 -7.32 5.23 -0.43
N MET A 10 -7.81 6.37 0.08
CA MET A 10 -6.93 7.50 0.42
C MET A 10 -5.95 7.11 1.53
N LEU A 11 -6.37 6.28 2.47
CA LEU A 11 -5.54 5.78 3.57
C LEU A 11 -4.30 4.99 3.10
N LEU A 12 -4.45 4.23 2.02
CA LEU A 12 -3.40 3.41 1.40
C LEU A 12 -2.19 4.24 0.94
N PHE A 13 -2.41 5.45 0.40
CA PHE A 13 -1.33 6.30 -0.10
C PHE A 13 -0.56 7.02 0.99
N VAL A 14 -1.20 7.24 2.14
CA VAL A 14 -0.58 7.93 3.25
C VAL A 14 0.39 6.94 3.91
N VAL A 15 -0.02 5.72 4.25
CA VAL A 15 0.86 4.71 4.91
C VAL A 15 2.22 4.41 4.22
N GLY A 16 2.40 4.66 2.91
CA GLY A 16 3.65 4.40 2.18
C GLY A 16 4.61 5.58 1.93
N LEU A 17 4.26 6.84 2.25
CA LEU A 17 5.06 8.02 1.87
C LEU A 17 6.28 8.33 2.74
N VAL A 18 6.63 7.46 3.69
CA VAL A 18 7.69 7.71 4.66
C VAL A 18 9.08 7.17 4.24
N ALA A 19 9.21 6.55 3.06
CA ALA A 19 10.44 5.85 2.68
C ALA A 19 11.52 6.68 1.95
N CYS A 20 11.52 8.02 2.01
CA CYS A 20 12.62 8.84 1.48
C CYS A 20 12.79 10.15 2.27
N GLY A 21 13.80 10.19 3.14
CA GLY A 21 14.17 11.37 3.92
C GLY A 21 15.44 11.10 4.73
N GLY A 22 16.52 10.73 4.05
CA GLY A 22 17.82 10.47 4.67
C GLY A 22 18.51 11.76 5.09
N GLY A 23 18.69 11.95 6.39
CA GLY A 23 19.56 12.96 6.97
C GLY A 23 21.02 12.71 6.59
N GLY A 24 21.71 13.79 6.22
CA GLY A 24 23.06 13.77 5.68
C GLY A 24 24.16 13.49 6.71
N GLY A 25 25.19 12.81 6.24
CA GLY A 25 26.53 12.70 6.82
C GLY A 25 27.46 12.19 5.71
N GLY A 26 28.33 13.07 5.19
CA GLY A 26 29.07 12.83 3.95
C GLY A 26 30.31 11.92 4.08
N ASN A 27 30.80 11.41 2.95
CA ASN A 27 31.99 11.93 2.24
C ASN A 27 32.39 11.01 1.07
N GLY A 28 32.61 11.63 -0.11
CA GLY A 28 33.64 11.23 -1.09
C GLY A 28 33.38 10.09 -2.08
N GLY A 29 33.29 10.42 -3.38
CA GLY A 29 33.81 9.54 -4.45
C GLY A 29 32.99 9.40 -5.74
N GLY A 30 33.04 10.42 -6.60
CA GLY A 30 33.09 10.35 -8.08
C GLY A 30 32.29 9.32 -8.90
N GLY A 31 31.42 9.83 -9.78
CA GLY A 31 31.35 9.34 -11.17
C GLY A 31 30.02 8.82 -11.73
N ASN A 32 29.18 9.76 -12.19
CA ASN A 32 28.37 9.74 -13.42
C ASN A 32 27.29 8.65 -13.64
N GLY A 33 26.01 9.06 -13.66
CA GLY A 33 24.94 8.28 -14.27
C GLY A 33 23.51 8.74 -13.93
N GLY A 34 22.95 9.64 -14.74
CA GLY A 34 21.49 9.77 -14.93
C GLY A 34 20.75 10.72 -14.00
N ASP A 35 20.54 11.95 -14.46
CA ASP A 35 19.57 12.91 -13.93
C ASP A 35 18.15 12.32 -13.97
N GLY A 36 17.73 11.70 -12.87
CA GLY A 36 16.33 11.50 -12.52
C GLY A 36 15.91 12.64 -11.58
N GLY A 37 15.76 13.84 -12.13
CA GLY A 37 15.37 15.03 -11.38
C GLY A 37 14.04 14.81 -10.66
N ASN A 38 14.09 14.55 -9.35
CA ASN A 38 12.92 14.57 -8.49
C ASN A 38 12.54 16.04 -8.25
N GLY A 39 11.83 16.62 -9.22
CA GLY A 39 11.13 17.88 -9.06
C GLY A 39 9.92 17.67 -8.16
N GLY A 40 10.11 17.73 -6.85
CA GLY A 40 9.04 17.71 -5.86
C GLY A 40 9.14 18.95 -4.98
N GLY A 41 8.43 20.01 -5.35
CA GLY A 41 8.23 21.17 -4.49
C GLY A 41 7.62 20.73 -3.15
N ASN A 42 7.94 21.47 -2.10
CA ASN A 42 7.41 21.31 -0.74
C ASN A 42 5.92 21.65 -0.64
N ASP A 43 5.07 21.04 -1.47
CA ASP A 43 3.63 21.06 -1.27
C ASP A 43 3.30 20.06 -0.15
N GLU A 44 3.24 20.58 1.07
CA GLU A 44 2.71 19.89 2.23
C GLU A 44 1.41 19.17 1.84
N ILE A 45 1.40 17.83 1.89
CA ILE A 45 0.23 17.03 1.53
C ILE A 45 -0.91 17.42 2.46
N LYS A 46 -1.84 18.24 1.95
CA LYS A 46 -3.06 18.60 2.68
C LYS A 46 -3.93 17.37 2.80
N LEU A 47 -3.94 16.75 3.97
CA LEU A 47 -4.84 15.65 4.29
C LEU A 47 -6.30 16.15 4.34
N ASN A 48 -7.23 15.25 4.04
CA ASN A 48 -8.67 15.45 4.09
C ASN A 48 -9.21 16.64 3.27
N ARG A 49 -8.74 16.79 2.02
CA ARG A 49 -9.18 17.84 1.08
C ARG A 49 -10.69 17.88 0.80
N VAL A 50 -11.40 16.80 1.11
CA VAL A 50 -12.83 16.62 0.83
C VAL A 50 -13.72 16.76 2.06
N GLY A 51 -13.16 17.09 3.23
CA GLY A 51 -13.91 17.28 4.48
C GLY A 51 -14.66 16.02 4.94
N PHE A 52 -14.08 14.84 4.69
CA PHE A 52 -14.61 13.58 5.19
C PHE A 52 -14.51 13.52 6.72
N ASP A 53 -15.59 13.07 7.36
CA ASP A 53 -15.64 12.79 8.79
C ASP A 53 -16.03 11.33 8.98
N GLY A 54 -15.05 10.51 9.38
CA GLY A 54 -15.23 9.09 9.58
C GLY A 54 -15.95 8.72 10.87
N LYS A 55 -16.19 9.69 11.78
CA LYS A 55 -16.92 9.47 13.04
C LYS A 55 -16.37 8.31 13.88
N GLY A 56 -15.05 8.13 13.89
CA GLY A 56 -14.37 7.05 14.62
C GLY A 56 -14.51 5.67 13.97
N MET A 57 -14.85 5.60 12.68
CA MET A 57 -14.88 4.32 11.99
C MET A 57 -13.49 3.66 11.99
N LYS A 58 -13.48 2.33 12.13
CA LYS A 58 -12.28 1.53 11.97
C LYS A 58 -11.96 1.30 10.51
N VAL A 59 -10.67 1.36 10.17
CA VAL A 59 -10.11 0.91 8.90
C VAL A 59 -9.12 -0.19 9.17
N ILE A 60 -9.42 -1.40 8.70
CA ILE A 60 -8.63 -2.59 8.99
C ILE A 60 -7.61 -2.83 7.86
N ILE A 61 -6.33 -2.78 8.20
CA ILE A 61 -5.23 -3.13 7.29
C ILE A 61 -4.74 -4.53 7.64
N LYS A 62 -5.06 -5.50 6.79
CA LYS A 62 -4.61 -6.89 6.97
C LYS A 62 -3.19 -7.07 6.43
N VAL A 63 -2.29 -7.48 7.30
CA VAL A 63 -0.85 -7.64 7.05
C VAL A 63 -0.32 -8.90 7.73
N TYR A 64 0.89 -9.33 7.40
CA TYR A 64 1.60 -10.34 8.18
C TYR A 64 3.12 -10.26 7.99
N PRO A 65 3.93 -10.27 9.06
CA PRO A 65 3.50 -10.15 10.46
C PRO A 65 3.24 -8.69 10.85
N LYS A 66 2.26 -8.43 11.71
CA LYS A 66 1.82 -7.08 12.09
C LYS A 66 2.96 -6.20 12.61
N TYR A 67 3.88 -6.73 13.41
CA TYR A 67 5.02 -5.99 13.96
C TYR A 67 6.01 -5.49 12.89
N GLU A 68 5.97 -5.97 11.64
CA GLU A 68 6.77 -5.38 10.55
C GLU A 68 6.12 -4.13 9.93
N HIS A 69 4.82 -3.93 10.17
CA HIS A 69 3.98 -2.96 9.47
C HIS A 69 3.38 -1.88 10.37
N ASP A 70 3.03 -2.22 11.61
CA ASP A 70 2.40 -1.32 12.57
C ASP A 70 3.43 -0.52 13.39
N PRO A 71 3.65 0.78 13.11
CA PRO A 71 4.66 1.57 13.81
C PRO A 71 4.32 1.85 15.29
N SER A 72 3.07 1.59 15.71
CA SER A 72 2.64 1.69 17.10
C SER A 72 2.94 0.43 17.92
N ASP A 73 3.23 -0.69 17.26
CA ASP A 73 3.53 -1.94 17.94
C ASP A 73 4.83 -1.81 18.75
N PRO A 74 4.86 -2.23 20.04
CA PRO A 74 6.08 -2.18 20.85
C PRO A 74 7.26 -2.89 20.20
N ASP A 75 7.00 -4.01 19.51
CA ASP A 75 8.01 -4.86 18.88
C ASP A 75 8.24 -4.48 17.40
N TYR A 76 7.77 -3.30 16.97
CA TYR A 76 7.89 -2.88 15.58
C TYR A 76 9.33 -2.94 15.05
N SER A 77 9.53 -3.73 14.00
CA SER A 77 10.83 -4.06 13.40
C SER A 77 11.09 -3.32 12.08
N GLY A 78 10.09 -2.63 11.54
CA GLY A 78 10.23 -1.90 10.28
C GLY A 78 11.07 -0.62 10.41
N THR A 79 11.46 -0.06 9.27
CA THR A 79 12.22 1.19 9.20
C THR A 79 11.32 2.43 9.33
N TYR A 80 11.88 3.53 9.85
CA TYR A 80 11.22 4.84 9.98
C TYR A 80 10.02 4.86 10.94
N ARG A 81 10.12 4.17 12.09
CA ARG A 81 9.05 4.08 13.10
C ARG A 81 8.42 5.43 13.42
N GLN A 82 9.22 6.43 13.78
CA GLN A 82 8.71 7.74 14.22
C GLN A 82 7.94 8.45 13.10
N GLN A 83 8.49 8.47 11.89
CA GLN A 83 7.85 9.13 10.76
C GLN A 83 6.56 8.40 10.36
N ARG A 84 6.55 7.06 10.34
CA ARG A 84 5.36 6.26 10.04
C ARG A 84 4.28 6.44 11.10
N TYR A 85 4.65 6.43 12.37
CA TYR A 85 3.73 6.68 13.49
C TYR A 85 3.12 8.07 13.39
N GLN A 86 3.94 9.11 13.22
CA GLN A 86 3.45 10.48 13.05
C GLN A 86 2.48 10.59 11.87
N HIS A 87 2.80 9.90 10.78
CA HIS A 87 1.97 9.90 9.60
C HIS A 87 0.64 9.19 9.82
N LEU A 88 0.64 8.03 10.47
CA LEU A 88 -0.55 7.29 10.90
C LEU A 88 -1.46 8.19 11.74
N THR A 89 -0.90 8.81 12.80
CA THR A 89 -1.63 9.72 13.68
C THR A 89 -2.21 10.92 12.91
N ASN A 90 -1.47 11.48 11.95
CA ASN A 90 -1.94 12.58 11.13
C ASN A 90 -3.15 12.18 10.28
N VAL A 91 -3.16 10.96 9.72
CA VAL A 91 -4.31 10.42 8.99
C VAL A 91 -5.50 10.25 9.92
N GLU A 92 -5.33 9.50 11.01
CA GLU A 92 -6.41 9.22 11.96
C GLU A 92 -7.10 10.49 12.44
N LYS A 93 -6.29 11.49 12.80
CA LYS A 93 -6.78 12.81 13.20
C LYS A 93 -7.47 13.56 12.06
N ALA A 94 -6.88 13.59 10.87
CA ALA A 94 -7.42 14.35 9.74
C ALA A 94 -8.78 13.81 9.27
N TYR A 95 -8.98 12.48 9.30
CA TYR A 95 -10.21 11.84 8.82
C TYR A 95 -11.16 11.41 9.95
N LYS A 96 -10.76 11.56 11.22
CA LYS A 96 -11.50 11.10 12.41
C LYS A 96 -11.86 9.61 12.31
N ILE A 97 -10.84 8.80 12.18
CA ILE A 97 -10.90 7.34 12.04
C ILE A 97 -9.91 6.68 12.99
N ASP A 98 -9.99 5.36 13.08
CA ASP A 98 -9.05 4.49 13.79
C ASP A 98 -8.46 3.49 12.79
N ILE A 99 -7.14 3.44 12.65
CA ILE A 99 -6.46 2.51 11.73
C ILE A 99 -5.91 1.36 12.53
N GLU A 100 -6.37 0.15 12.23
CA GLU A 100 -5.96 -1.05 12.93
C GLU A 100 -5.21 -1.98 11.98
N TYR A 101 -3.95 -2.25 12.28
CA TYR A 101 -3.20 -3.31 11.63
C TYR A 101 -3.58 -4.64 12.28
N VAL A 102 -3.99 -5.60 11.46
CA VAL A 102 -4.44 -6.91 11.94
C VAL A 102 -3.69 -8.00 11.21
N ASP A 103 -3.11 -8.93 11.97
CA ASP A 103 -2.47 -10.11 11.41
C ASP A 103 -3.45 -10.93 10.56
N TYR A 104 -2.98 -11.44 9.43
CA TYR A 104 -3.58 -12.65 8.86
C TYR A 104 -3.43 -13.80 9.85
N THR A 105 -4.50 -14.58 10.01
CA THR A 105 -4.49 -15.74 10.92
C THR A 105 -3.87 -16.95 10.23
N ASP A 106 -3.59 -18.01 11.00
CA ASP A 106 -3.11 -19.30 10.47
C ASP A 106 -4.09 -19.96 9.48
N SER A 107 -5.38 -19.58 9.54
CA SER A 107 -6.39 -20.01 8.57
C SER A 107 -6.39 -19.19 7.26
N GLU A 108 -5.55 -18.16 7.17
CA GLU A 108 -5.43 -17.23 6.04
C GLU A 108 -3.96 -17.11 5.57
N PRO A 109 -3.23 -18.23 5.37
CA PRO A 109 -1.80 -18.20 5.07
C PRO A 109 -1.53 -17.51 3.73
N TRP A 110 -0.29 -17.05 3.55
CA TRP A 110 0.14 -16.39 2.31
C TRP A 110 -0.19 -17.25 1.08
N GLY A 111 -0.68 -16.61 0.01
CA GLY A 111 -1.01 -17.29 -1.24
C GLY A 111 -2.51 -17.54 -1.46
N PRO A 112 -2.90 -18.70 -2.03
CA PRO A 112 -4.27 -18.95 -2.50
C PRO A 112 -5.35 -18.85 -1.42
N ASP A 113 -5.06 -19.33 -0.21
CA ASP A 113 -6.01 -19.38 0.90
C ASP A 113 -6.38 -17.97 1.38
N ARG A 114 -5.38 -17.09 1.52
CA ARG A 114 -5.61 -15.67 1.79
C ARG A 114 -6.49 -15.01 0.72
N ALA A 115 -6.21 -15.26 -0.56
CA ALA A 115 -7.03 -14.72 -1.64
C ALA A 115 -8.47 -15.26 -1.59
N GLN A 116 -8.65 -16.53 -1.22
CA GLN A 116 -9.97 -17.14 -1.03
C GLN A 116 -10.71 -16.53 0.17
N ALA A 117 -10.03 -16.26 1.28
CA ALA A 117 -10.64 -15.65 2.45
C ALA A 117 -11.16 -14.23 2.15
N ILE A 118 -10.38 -13.43 1.39
CA ILE A 118 -10.79 -12.09 0.96
C ILE A 118 -12.01 -12.17 0.03
N GLU A 119 -11.99 -13.07 -0.96
CA GLU A 119 -13.11 -13.29 -1.89
C GLU A 119 -14.38 -13.73 -1.14
N ASN A 120 -14.29 -14.76 -0.29
CA ASN A 120 -15.43 -15.26 0.48
C ASN A 120 -15.97 -14.19 1.44
N GLY A 121 -15.09 -13.43 2.09
CA GLY A 121 -15.50 -12.31 2.94
C GLY A 121 -16.27 -11.24 2.15
N HIS A 122 -15.89 -10.97 0.90
CA HIS A 122 -16.67 -10.08 0.03
C HIS A 122 -18.05 -10.67 -0.31
N ILE A 123 -18.09 -11.92 -0.79
CA ILE A 123 -19.33 -12.59 -1.23
C ILE A 123 -20.34 -12.72 -0.08
N ASN A 124 -19.86 -13.07 1.12
CA ASN A 124 -20.72 -13.30 2.29
C ASN A 124 -21.08 -12.01 3.04
N GLY A 125 -20.60 -10.85 2.59
CA GLY A 125 -20.80 -9.58 3.31
C GLY A 125 -20.01 -9.48 4.63
N SER A 126 -19.04 -10.37 4.85
CA SER A 126 -18.20 -10.50 6.04
C SER A 126 -16.73 -10.22 5.71
N ARG A 127 -16.45 -9.05 5.11
CA ARG A 127 -15.08 -8.69 4.69
C ARG A 127 -14.13 -8.75 5.89
N ILE A 128 -12.96 -9.34 5.69
CA ILE A 128 -11.94 -9.52 6.75
C ILE A 128 -11.02 -8.31 6.90
N GLY A 129 -11.14 -7.32 6.02
CA GLY A 129 -10.38 -6.09 6.07
C GLY A 129 -10.86 -5.07 5.05
N ASP A 130 -10.14 -3.96 5.03
CA ASP A 130 -10.37 -2.83 4.14
C ASP A 130 -9.21 -2.64 3.16
N ILE A 131 -7.99 -2.90 3.65
CA ILE A 131 -6.74 -2.89 2.90
C ILE A 131 -6.05 -4.24 3.13
N TYR A 132 -5.46 -4.81 2.08
CA TYR A 132 -4.90 -6.16 2.13
C TYR A 132 -3.47 -6.19 1.61
N GLN A 133 -2.56 -6.77 2.37
CA GLN A 133 -1.25 -7.19 1.87
C GLN A 133 -1.39 -8.54 1.15
N ILE A 134 -1.22 -8.50 -0.17
CA ILE A 134 -1.36 -9.66 -1.07
C ILE A 134 -0.23 -9.68 -2.10
N ALA A 135 0.06 -10.87 -2.65
CA ALA A 135 0.86 -10.98 -3.86
C ALA A 135 0.06 -10.50 -5.08
N SER A 136 0.73 -9.84 -6.03
CA SER A 136 0.09 -9.27 -7.22
C SER A 136 -0.58 -10.32 -8.11
N GLU A 137 -0.12 -11.57 -8.08
CA GLU A 137 -0.73 -12.70 -8.81
C GLU A 137 -2.21 -12.93 -8.46
N TRP A 138 -2.66 -12.51 -7.26
CA TRP A 138 -4.04 -12.68 -6.80
C TRP A 138 -4.98 -11.55 -7.23
N ILE A 139 -4.44 -10.44 -7.77
CA ILE A 139 -5.24 -9.29 -8.23
C ILE A 139 -6.31 -9.70 -9.25
N PRO A 140 -6.02 -10.50 -10.31
CA PRO A 140 -7.04 -10.93 -11.26
C PRO A 140 -8.22 -11.67 -10.62
N LYS A 141 -7.95 -12.55 -9.64
CA LYS A 141 -8.98 -13.31 -8.91
C LYS A 141 -9.87 -12.35 -8.13
N LEU A 142 -9.26 -11.49 -7.30
CA LEU A 142 -9.97 -10.58 -6.42
C LEU A 142 -10.74 -9.50 -7.19
N ALA A 143 -10.16 -8.97 -8.27
CA ALA A 143 -10.80 -7.99 -9.13
C ALA A 143 -12.00 -8.59 -9.88
N LYS A 144 -11.88 -9.84 -10.37
CA LYS A 144 -12.98 -10.58 -11.00
C LYS A 144 -14.14 -10.82 -10.03
N ALA A 145 -13.84 -11.09 -8.76
CA ALA A 145 -14.83 -11.26 -7.70
C ALA A 145 -15.37 -9.93 -7.13
N HIS A 146 -14.91 -8.78 -7.65
CA HIS A 146 -15.20 -7.44 -7.10
C HIS A 146 -14.79 -7.24 -5.64
N ALA A 147 -13.90 -8.08 -5.13
CA ALA A 147 -13.42 -8.03 -3.74
C ALA A 147 -12.43 -6.87 -3.49
N ILE A 148 -11.85 -6.29 -4.55
CA ILE A 148 -10.96 -5.13 -4.51
C ILE A 148 -11.37 -4.06 -5.53
N ALA A 149 -11.03 -2.81 -5.23
CA ALA A 149 -11.36 -1.64 -6.03
C ALA A 149 -10.25 -1.30 -7.05
N PRO A 150 -10.59 -0.85 -8.27
CA PRO A 150 -9.58 -0.25 -9.14
C PRO A 150 -9.09 1.07 -8.53
N LEU A 151 -7.78 1.27 -8.56
CA LEU A 151 -7.09 2.46 -8.10
C LEU A 151 -6.88 3.47 -9.22
N TYR A 152 -6.69 3.02 -10.46
CA TYR A 152 -6.37 3.89 -11.59
C TYR A 152 -6.73 3.25 -12.94
N ASP A 153 -7.22 4.06 -13.89
CA ASP A 153 -7.46 3.75 -15.30
C ASP A 153 -6.45 4.53 -16.15
N PRO A 154 -5.33 3.90 -16.58
CA PRO A 154 -4.32 4.54 -17.40
C PRO A 154 -4.82 4.99 -18.77
N ALA A 155 -5.92 4.44 -19.28
CA ALA A 155 -6.43 4.80 -20.61
C ALA A 155 -7.20 6.12 -20.60
N LYS A 156 -7.72 6.52 -19.43
CA LYS A 156 -8.51 7.75 -19.26
C LYS A 156 -7.82 8.79 -18.43
N ASP A 157 -6.70 8.43 -17.80
CA ASP A 157 -6.07 9.26 -16.78
C ASP A 157 -7.08 9.59 -15.66
N GLU A 158 -7.76 8.55 -15.18
CA GLU A 158 -8.82 8.68 -14.17
C GLU A 158 -8.59 7.72 -13.02
N GLY A 159 -9.00 8.11 -11.82
CA GLY A 159 -8.98 7.25 -10.64
C GLY A 159 -8.38 7.95 -9.43
N TYR A 160 -8.00 7.16 -8.44
CA TYR A 160 -7.44 7.63 -7.20
C TYR A 160 -6.01 8.11 -7.33
N PHE A 161 -5.20 7.46 -8.19
CA PHE A 161 -3.83 7.89 -8.46
C PHE A 161 -3.82 9.32 -9.00
N GLU A 162 -4.53 9.56 -10.10
CA GLU A 162 -4.63 10.90 -10.71
C GLU A 162 -5.24 11.93 -9.75
N LYS A 163 -6.37 11.60 -9.11
CA LYS A 163 -7.06 12.52 -8.18
C LYS A 163 -6.17 13.04 -7.05
N TYR A 164 -5.21 12.23 -6.62
CA TYR A 164 -4.31 12.57 -5.52
C TYR A 164 -2.88 12.91 -5.99
N GLY A 165 -2.65 13.03 -7.30
CA GLY A 165 -1.33 13.33 -7.86
C GLY A 165 -0.28 12.26 -7.52
N TYR A 166 -0.72 11.00 -7.39
CA TYR A 166 0.18 9.89 -7.13
C TYR A 166 0.57 9.21 -8.43
N GLU A 167 1.88 9.15 -8.68
CA GLU A 167 2.46 8.45 -9.81
C GLU A 167 3.12 7.14 -9.34
N GLN A 168 2.69 6.02 -9.92
CA GLN A 168 3.31 4.72 -9.71
C GLN A 168 4.14 4.33 -10.94
N ALA A 169 5.36 3.85 -10.71
CA ALA A 169 6.23 3.38 -11.79
C ALA A 169 5.50 2.38 -12.70
N LYS A 170 5.67 2.52 -14.02
CA LYS A 170 4.92 1.73 -15.02
C LYS A 170 4.96 0.22 -14.75
N VAL A 171 6.14 -0.33 -14.42
CA VAL A 171 6.29 -1.77 -14.14
C VAL A 171 5.42 -2.23 -12.97
N LEU A 172 5.30 -1.40 -11.92
CA LEU A 172 4.46 -1.68 -10.75
C LEU A 172 2.98 -1.60 -11.11
N SER A 173 2.60 -0.63 -11.94
CA SER A 173 1.25 -0.52 -12.48
C SER A 173 0.91 -1.72 -13.38
N ASP A 174 1.83 -2.19 -14.21
CA ASP A 174 1.63 -3.35 -15.09
C ASP A 174 1.41 -4.63 -14.27
N ILE A 175 2.26 -4.93 -13.28
CA ILE A 175 2.12 -6.14 -12.45
C ILE A 175 0.92 -6.11 -11.51
N SER A 176 0.42 -4.91 -11.19
CA SER A 176 -0.76 -4.72 -10.32
C SER A 176 -2.05 -4.45 -11.08
N SER A 177 -2.08 -4.73 -12.39
CA SER A 177 -3.23 -4.50 -13.26
C SER A 177 -4.04 -5.76 -13.58
N TYR A 178 -5.34 -5.56 -13.78
CA TYR A 178 -6.22 -6.56 -14.39
C TYR A 178 -7.18 -5.85 -15.37
N LYS A 179 -7.33 -6.42 -16.57
CA LYS A 179 -8.15 -5.83 -17.66
C LYS A 179 -7.88 -4.31 -17.88
N LYS A 180 -6.59 -3.93 -17.86
CA LYS A 180 -6.08 -2.56 -18.07
C LYS A 180 -6.40 -1.56 -16.95
N LEU A 181 -6.98 -1.99 -15.83
CA LEU A 181 -7.13 -1.15 -14.63
C LEU A 181 -6.09 -1.57 -13.60
N VAL A 182 -5.49 -0.61 -12.91
CA VAL A 182 -4.56 -0.83 -11.80
C VAL A 182 -5.36 -1.04 -10.53
N TYR A 183 -5.04 -2.07 -9.74
CA TYR A 183 -5.72 -2.41 -8.48
C TYR A 183 -4.80 -2.41 -7.27
N GLY A 184 -3.48 -2.46 -7.47
CA GLY A 184 -2.50 -2.49 -6.40
C GLY A 184 -1.73 -1.18 -6.26
N TYR A 185 -1.45 -0.82 -5.03
CA TYR A 185 -0.49 0.21 -4.65
C TYR A 185 0.75 -0.49 -4.10
N ILE A 186 1.91 -0.22 -4.70
CA ILE A 186 3.17 -0.84 -4.32
C ILE A 186 4.15 0.25 -3.86
N PRO A 187 4.32 0.44 -2.54
CA PRO A 187 5.31 1.37 -2.03
C PRO A 187 6.73 0.80 -2.24
N GLY A 188 7.56 1.49 -3.03
CA GLY A 188 8.96 1.13 -3.25
C GLY A 188 9.27 0.56 -4.63
N GLN A 189 10.34 -0.23 -4.73
CA GLN A 189 10.80 -0.86 -5.99
C GLN A 189 10.22 -2.27 -6.14
N SER A 190 9.98 -2.69 -7.38
CA SER A 190 9.60 -4.08 -7.68
C SER A 190 10.71 -5.01 -7.20
N ARG A 191 10.35 -6.03 -6.41
CA ARG A 191 11.26 -7.11 -6.04
C ARG A 191 10.77 -8.38 -6.73
N PRO A 192 11.58 -9.03 -7.59
CA PRO A 192 11.26 -10.37 -8.03
C PRO A 192 11.31 -11.31 -6.83
N ASP A 193 10.21 -11.99 -6.51
CA ASP A 193 10.19 -13.00 -5.43
C ASP A 193 10.88 -14.31 -5.84
N TYR A 194 11.07 -14.53 -7.15
CA TYR A 194 11.76 -15.69 -7.70
C TYR A 194 13.22 -15.34 -8.04
N PHE A 195 14.13 -15.72 -7.16
CA PHE A 195 15.56 -15.81 -7.48
C PHE A 195 15.93 -17.28 -7.69
N MET A 196 16.86 -17.54 -8.60
CA MET A 196 17.49 -18.84 -8.70
C MET A 196 18.56 -18.94 -7.60
N TYR A 197 18.21 -19.63 -6.53
CA TYR A 197 19.18 -20.06 -5.53
C TYR A 197 19.71 -21.42 -5.93
N PHE A 198 21.02 -21.56 -6.08
CA PHE A 198 21.67 -22.85 -6.28
C PHE A 198 22.82 -23.00 -5.28
N ASN A 199 23.11 -24.24 -4.91
CA ASN A 199 24.26 -24.54 -4.08
C ASN A 199 25.49 -24.61 -4.99
N ALA A 200 26.40 -23.65 -4.90
CA ALA A 200 27.62 -23.60 -5.71
C ALA A 200 28.54 -24.81 -5.50
N ASP A 201 28.47 -25.49 -4.35
CA ASP A 201 29.27 -26.69 -4.06
C ASP A 201 28.72 -27.96 -4.75
N LEU A 202 27.53 -27.88 -5.35
CA LEU A 202 26.88 -29.00 -6.04
C LEU A 202 26.90 -28.85 -7.58
N VAL A 203 27.58 -27.83 -8.13
CA VAL A 203 27.65 -27.53 -9.57
C VAL A 203 29.08 -27.58 -10.08
#